data_AF-A0A9X7HKB3-F1
#
_entry.id   AF-A0A9X7HKB3-F1
#
_cell.length_a   1.000
_cell.length_b   1.000
_cell.length_c   1.000
_cell.angle_alpha   90.00
_cell.angle_beta   90.00
_cell.angle_gamma   90.00
#
_symmetry.space_group_name_H-M   'P 1'
#
loop_
_entity.id
_entity.type
_entity.pdbx_description
1 polymer ?
#
loop_
_entity_poly.entity_id
_entity_poly.type
_entity_poly.pdbx_seq_one_letter_code
_entity_poly.pdbx_strand_id
1 'polypeptide(L)'
;MNVMENGVYETTKLVSESKEGQAVMNINHISELDQYQEAALRTWNTNNDFGGRVLNAALSLTGEAGEVADVVKKAIFYGHGFDPAHGPGEEEGNTHKIALELGDILYYISIMSHEMGYTLEDIAQKNISKLATRYPDGFSREASQNRVDMK
;
A
#
# COMPACT_ATOMS: atom_id res chain seq x y z
N MET A 1 -6.75 -17.63 -34.41
CA MET A 1 -5.59 -16.97 -33.76
C MET A 1 -5.75 -17.23 -32.28
N ASN A 2 -5.00 -18.19 -31.73
CA ASN A 2 -5.14 -18.59 -30.33
C ASN A 2 -4.59 -17.46 -29.45
N VAL A 3 -5.48 -16.84 -28.68
CA VAL A 3 -5.10 -15.90 -27.63
C VAL A 3 -4.56 -16.76 -26.48
N MET A 4 -3.29 -16.56 -26.12
CA MET A 4 -2.69 -17.19 -24.95
C MET A 4 -3.28 -16.53 -23.70
N GLU A 5 -4.35 -17.12 -23.18
CA GLU A 5 -4.83 -16.92 -21.82
C GLU A 5 -3.93 -17.71 -20.85
N ASN A 6 -3.71 -17.15 -19.65
CA ASN A 6 -3.22 -17.82 -18.42
C ASN A 6 -1.70 -17.96 -18.20
N GLY A 7 -1.01 -16.85 -17.91
CA GLY A 7 0.38 -16.89 -17.44
C GLY A 7 0.64 -16.45 -15.99
N VAL A 8 -0.24 -15.65 -15.38
CA VAL A 8 0.00 -15.05 -14.05
C VAL A 8 -1.06 -15.47 -13.03
N TYR A 9 -2.34 -15.52 -13.44
CA TYR A 9 -3.46 -15.84 -12.55
C TYR A 9 -3.44 -17.29 -12.03
N GLU A 10 -3.05 -18.25 -12.87
CA GLU A 10 -2.88 -19.65 -12.45
C GLU A 10 -1.68 -19.83 -11.50
N THR A 11 -0.62 -19.05 -11.70
CA THR A 11 0.58 -19.12 -10.85
C THR A 11 0.31 -18.57 -9.45
N THR A 12 -0.46 -17.49 -9.33
CA THR A 12 -0.86 -16.92 -8.04
C THR A 12 -1.71 -17.90 -7.23
N LYS A 13 -2.61 -18.64 -7.89
CA LYS A 13 -3.47 -19.64 -7.25
C LYS A 13 -2.69 -20.89 -6.80
N LEU A 14 -1.68 -21.30 -7.57
CA LEU A 14 -0.81 -22.42 -7.20
C LEU A 14 0.14 -22.09 -6.03
N VAL A 15 0.56 -20.84 -5.89
CA VAL A 15 1.40 -20.40 -4.76
C VAL A 15 0.58 -20.36 -3.46
N SER A 16 -0.71 -19.99 -3.50
CA SER A 16 -1.57 -19.97 -2.31
C SER A 16 -1.90 -21.38 -1.80
N GLU A 17 -2.16 -22.34 -2.68
CA GLU A 17 -2.48 -23.73 -2.32
C GLU A 17 -1.26 -24.51 -1.75
N SER A 18 -0.03 -24.08 -2.06
CA SER A 18 1.20 -24.74 -1.54
C SER A 18 1.54 -24.42 -0.08
N LYS A 19 0.86 -23.45 0.56
CA LYS A 19 1.18 -22.96 1.92
C LYS A 19 0.45 -23.72 3.05
N GLU A 20 -0.43 -24.66 2.76
CA GLU A 20 -1.21 -25.39 3.79
C GLU A 20 -0.40 -26.44 4.58
N GLY A 21 0.87 -26.70 4.23
CA GLY A 21 1.64 -27.84 4.73
C GLY A 21 2.60 -27.64 5.92
N GLN A 22 2.73 -26.44 6.49
CA GLN A 22 3.67 -26.22 7.62
C GLN A 22 3.09 -25.27 8.67
N ALA A 23 2.34 -25.85 9.60
CA ALA A 23 1.82 -25.16 10.78
C ALA A 23 2.96 -24.84 11.77
N VAL A 24 3.61 -23.70 11.56
CA VAL A 24 4.13 -22.87 12.64
C VAL A 24 3.08 -21.79 12.86
N MET A 25 2.50 -21.69 14.06
CA MET A 25 1.47 -20.69 14.38
C MET A 25 2.05 -19.27 14.15
N ASN A 26 1.73 -18.68 12.99
CA ASN A 26 2.21 -17.38 12.57
C ASN A 26 1.26 -16.31 13.12
N ILE A 27 1.76 -15.48 14.04
CA ILE A 27 1.00 -14.47 14.77
C ILE A 27 0.63 -13.25 13.88
N ASN A 28 0.92 -13.30 12.58
CA ASN A 28 0.92 -12.16 11.66
C ASN A 28 0.19 -12.40 10.32
N HIS A 29 -0.76 -13.33 10.22
CA HIS A 29 -1.51 -13.48 8.96
C HIS A 29 -2.50 -12.33 8.81
N ILE A 30 -2.34 -11.46 7.79
CA ILE A 30 -3.22 -10.32 7.54
C ILE A 30 -3.98 -10.57 6.23
N SER A 31 -5.02 -11.40 6.26
CA SER A 31 -5.80 -11.73 5.06
C SER A 31 -6.73 -10.61 4.59
N GLU A 32 -6.94 -9.57 5.39
CA GLU A 32 -7.87 -8.46 5.08
C GLU A 32 -7.30 -7.52 4.00
N LEU A 33 -5.98 -7.44 3.86
CA LEU A 33 -5.33 -6.60 2.85
C LEU A 33 -5.57 -7.10 1.43
N ASP A 34 -5.52 -8.42 1.23
CA ASP A 34 -5.77 -9.02 -0.08
C ASP A 34 -7.25 -8.87 -0.46
N GLN A 35 -8.18 -8.98 0.50
CA GLN A 35 -9.59 -8.70 0.27
C GLN A 35 -9.84 -7.24 -0.13
N TYR A 36 -9.14 -6.29 0.52
CA TYR A 36 -9.18 -4.89 0.13
C TYR A 36 -8.63 -4.68 -1.29
N GLN A 37 -7.49 -5.31 -1.63
CA GLN A 37 -6.90 -5.23 -2.97
C GLN A 37 -7.88 -5.74 -4.04
N GLU A 38 -8.54 -6.88 -3.83
CA GLU A 38 -9.56 -7.40 -4.74
C GLU A 38 -10.75 -6.43 -4.89
N ALA A 39 -11.21 -5.80 -3.80
CA ALA A 39 -12.25 -4.79 -3.86
C ALA A 39 -11.83 -3.55 -4.67
N ALA A 40 -10.58 -3.10 -4.54
CA ALA A 40 -10.01 -2.00 -5.31
C ALA A 40 -9.87 -2.35 -6.80
N LEU A 41 -9.42 -3.57 -7.13
CA LEU A 41 -9.21 -4.00 -8.51
C LEU A 41 -10.51 -4.04 -9.32
N ARG A 42 -11.67 -4.22 -8.68
CA ARG A 42 -12.98 -4.11 -9.35
C ARG A 42 -13.21 -2.76 -10.02
N THR A 43 -12.56 -1.68 -9.57
CA THR A 43 -12.71 -0.33 -10.14
C THR A 43 -11.53 0.07 -11.01
N TRP A 44 -10.53 -0.79 -11.18
CA TRP A 44 -9.34 -0.48 -11.95
C TRP A 44 -9.60 -0.52 -13.45
N ASN A 45 -9.14 0.51 -14.16
CA ASN A 45 -9.26 0.57 -15.62
C ASN A 45 -8.07 -0.13 -16.29
N THR A 46 -8.31 -1.32 -16.82
CA THR A 46 -7.28 -2.12 -17.52
C THR A 46 -7.16 -1.84 -19.01
N ASN A 47 -7.86 -0.81 -19.54
CA ASN A 47 -7.83 -0.44 -20.97
C ASN A 47 -6.56 0.33 -21.38
N ASN A 48 -5.41 -0.09 -20.88
CA ASN A 48 -4.08 0.38 -21.28
C ASN A 48 -3.12 -0.82 -21.29
N ASP A 49 -2.02 -0.71 -22.01
CA ASP A 49 -0.94 -1.69 -21.88
C ASP A 49 -0.31 -1.63 -20.49
N PHE A 50 0.54 -2.61 -20.19
CA PHE A 50 1.21 -2.69 -18.88
C PHE A 50 1.96 -1.40 -18.54
N GLY A 51 2.69 -0.83 -19.50
CA GLY A 51 3.43 0.42 -19.31
C GLY A 51 2.52 1.59 -18.92
N GLY A 52 1.40 1.75 -19.61
CA GLY A 52 0.40 2.78 -19.32
C GLY A 52 -0.26 2.61 -17.95
N ARG A 53 -0.56 1.36 -17.54
CA ARG A 53 -1.15 1.08 -16.22
C ARG A 53 -0.17 1.40 -15.08
N VAL A 54 1.09 1.01 -15.23
CA VAL A 54 2.15 1.32 -14.26
C VAL A 54 2.40 2.83 -14.19
N LEU A 55 2.46 3.52 -15.34
CA LEU A 55 2.63 4.97 -15.38
C LEU A 55 1.46 5.68 -14.67
N ASN A 56 0.22 5.26 -14.94
CA ASN A 56 -0.96 5.81 -14.29
C ASN A 56 -0.88 5.66 -12.77
N ALA A 57 -0.66 4.44 -12.28
CA ALA A 57 -0.56 4.18 -10.84
C ALA A 57 0.59 4.97 -10.17
N ALA A 58 1.75 5.08 -10.81
CA ALA A 58 2.89 5.82 -10.27
C ALA A 58 2.64 7.34 -10.18
N LEU A 59 2.02 7.93 -11.19
CA LEU A 59 1.67 9.35 -11.19
C LEU A 59 0.59 9.64 -10.15
N SER A 60 -0.44 8.80 -10.05
CA SER A 60 -1.48 8.99 -9.06
C SER A 60 -0.95 8.88 -7.63
N LEU A 61 -0.10 7.89 -7.31
CA LEU A 61 0.58 7.81 -6.01
C LEU A 61 1.30 9.11 -5.63
N THR A 62 1.93 9.75 -6.62
CA THR A 62 2.64 11.03 -6.42
C THR A 62 1.65 12.18 -6.21
N GLY A 63 0.54 12.18 -6.96
CA GLY A 63 -0.55 13.14 -6.83
C GLY A 63 -1.15 13.13 -5.43
N GLU A 64 -1.60 11.97 -4.96
CA GLU A 64 -2.28 11.85 -3.66
C GLU A 64 -1.33 12.18 -2.49
N ALA A 65 -0.06 11.79 -2.60
CA ALA A 65 0.96 12.22 -1.62
C ALA A 65 1.16 13.75 -1.61
N GLY A 66 1.02 14.39 -2.77
CA GLY A 66 1.01 15.85 -2.91
C GLY A 66 -0.21 16.50 -2.27
N GLU A 67 -1.38 15.86 -2.35
CA GLU A 67 -2.62 16.33 -1.71
C GLU A 67 -2.50 16.29 -0.18
N VAL A 68 -1.96 15.19 0.38
CA VAL A 68 -1.59 15.12 1.81
C VAL A 68 -0.68 16.30 2.19
N ALA A 69 0.37 16.54 1.41
CA ALA A 69 1.30 17.63 1.66
C ALA A 69 0.63 19.01 1.58
N ASP A 70 -0.31 19.21 0.66
CA ASP A 70 -1.04 20.47 0.51
C ASP A 70 -1.95 20.76 1.70
N VAL A 71 -2.66 19.74 2.22
CA VAL A 71 -3.47 19.87 3.45
C VAL A 71 -2.59 20.30 4.62
N VAL A 72 -1.47 19.61 4.85
CA VAL A 72 -0.53 19.92 5.94
C VAL A 72 0.08 21.31 5.76
N LYS A 73 0.49 21.67 4.54
CA LYS A 73 1.06 22.99 4.22
C LYS A 73 0.06 24.11 4.54
N LYS A 74 -1.20 23.96 4.12
CA LYS A 74 -2.27 24.93 4.40
C LYS A 74 -2.52 25.07 5.90
N ALA A 75 -2.61 23.94 6.61
CA ALA A 75 -2.81 23.92 8.05
C ALA A 75 -1.71 24.67 8.82
N ILE A 76 -0.44 24.44 8.47
CA ILE A 76 0.72 24.97 9.18
C ILE A 76 1.09 26.39 8.74
N PHE A 77 1.16 26.66 7.43
CA PHE A 77 1.76 27.89 6.90
C PHE A 77 0.73 28.96 6.53
N TYR A 78 -0.52 28.60 6.24
CA TYR A 78 -1.53 29.56 5.78
C TYR A 78 -2.55 29.92 6.87
N GLY A 79 -2.29 29.53 8.12
CA GLY A 79 -3.07 29.94 9.27
C GLY A 79 -4.43 29.25 9.40
N HIS A 80 -4.65 28.14 8.68
CA HIS A 80 -5.88 27.34 8.82
C HIS A 80 -5.93 26.54 10.14
N GLY A 81 -4.81 26.44 10.86
CA GLY A 81 -4.69 25.63 12.06
C GLY A 81 -4.65 24.14 11.73
N PHE A 82 -3.97 23.35 12.57
CA PHE A 82 -4.11 21.89 12.56
C PHE A 82 -5.08 21.58 13.70
N ASP A 83 -6.29 21.14 13.40
CA ASP A 83 -7.19 20.64 14.45
C ASP A 83 -6.89 19.14 14.65
N PRO A 84 -6.15 18.76 15.70
CA PRO A 84 -5.77 17.37 15.94
C PRO A 84 -6.91 16.54 16.54
N ALA A 85 -8.06 17.14 16.86
CA ALA A 85 -9.08 16.51 17.71
C ALA A 85 -10.17 15.75 16.94
N HIS A 86 -10.12 15.70 15.62
CA HIS A 86 -11.16 15.06 14.81
C HIS A 86 -10.81 13.59 14.57
N GLY A 87 -11.39 12.71 15.40
CA GLY A 87 -11.25 11.27 15.30
C GLY A 87 -12.17 10.64 14.23
N PRO A 88 -12.19 9.29 14.16
CA PRO A 88 -13.11 8.58 13.27
C PRO A 88 -14.57 8.96 13.53
N GLY A 89 -15.31 9.36 12.47
CA GLY A 89 -16.72 9.76 12.54
C GLY A 89 -16.98 11.25 12.32
N GLU A 90 -15.95 12.07 12.20
CA GLU A 90 -16.06 13.47 11.81
C GLU A 90 -15.67 13.65 10.33
N GLU A 91 -16.50 14.38 9.59
CA GLU A 91 -16.37 14.59 8.14
C GLU A 91 -15.79 15.98 7.80
N GLU A 92 -15.32 16.72 8.81
CA GLU A 92 -14.75 18.06 8.67
C GLU A 92 -13.29 18.10 9.15
N GLY A 93 -12.59 19.18 8.77
CA GLY A 93 -11.22 19.44 9.24
C GLY A 93 -10.11 18.72 8.47
N ASN A 94 -8.88 18.89 8.94
CA ASN A 94 -7.69 18.42 8.23
C ASN A 94 -7.47 16.91 8.37
N THR A 95 -7.83 16.32 9.50
CA THR A 95 -7.67 14.87 9.74
C THR A 95 -8.53 14.06 8.78
N HIS A 96 -9.79 14.45 8.57
CA HIS A 96 -10.67 13.80 7.61
C HIS A 96 -10.12 13.90 6.18
N LYS A 97 -9.69 15.11 5.76
CA LYS A 97 -9.08 15.31 4.44
C LYS A 97 -7.85 14.43 4.24
N ILE A 98 -6.93 14.42 5.20
CA ILE A 98 -5.75 13.53 5.14
C ILE A 98 -6.18 12.06 5.07
N ALA A 99 -7.23 11.64 5.79
CA ALA A 99 -7.72 10.27 5.73
C ALA A 99 -8.27 9.88 4.35
N LEU A 100 -8.93 10.81 3.64
CA LEU A 100 -9.36 10.60 2.24
C LEU A 100 -8.14 10.37 1.33
N GLU A 101 -7.15 11.26 1.38
CA GLU A 101 -5.94 11.13 0.56
C GLU A 101 -5.14 9.86 0.90
N LEU A 102 -5.09 9.46 2.17
CA LEU A 102 -4.47 8.19 2.59
C LEU A 102 -5.23 6.98 2.02
N GLY A 103 -6.55 7.08 1.89
CA GLY A 103 -7.38 6.09 1.22
C GLY A 103 -7.05 5.96 -0.26
N ASP A 104 -6.88 7.08 -0.96
CA ASP A 104 -6.51 7.10 -2.38
C ASP A 104 -5.07 6.60 -2.59
N ILE A 105 -4.14 6.94 -1.69
CA ILE A 105 -2.79 6.34 -1.67
C ILE A 105 -2.89 4.82 -1.51
N LEU A 106 -3.69 4.32 -0.56
CA LEU A 106 -3.85 2.89 -0.34
C LEU A 106 -4.45 2.19 -1.58
N TYR A 107 -5.41 2.83 -2.24
CA TYR A 107 -5.96 2.35 -3.50
C TYR A 107 -4.87 2.18 -4.57
N TYR A 108 -4.05 3.20 -4.82
CA TYR A 108 -3.00 3.09 -5.83
C TYR A 108 -1.82 2.20 -5.41
N ILE A 109 -1.54 2.03 -4.11
CA ILE A 109 -0.61 0.99 -3.64
C ILE A 109 -1.16 -0.39 -4.02
N SER A 110 -2.45 -0.66 -3.78
CA SER A 110 -3.09 -1.93 -4.16
C SER A 110 -2.99 -2.20 -5.65
N ILE A 111 -3.28 -1.20 -6.49
CA ILE A 111 -3.17 -1.31 -7.95
C ILE A 111 -1.72 -1.57 -8.38
N MET A 112 -0.77 -0.76 -7.91
CA MET A 112 0.64 -0.92 -8.27
C MET A 112 1.16 -2.29 -7.83
N SER A 113 0.79 -2.75 -6.64
CA SER A 113 1.15 -4.08 -6.13
C SER A 113 0.67 -5.17 -7.10
N HIS A 114 -0.59 -5.11 -7.52
CA HIS A 114 -1.19 -6.07 -8.44
C HIS A 114 -0.51 -6.06 -9.81
N GLU A 115 -0.28 -4.88 -10.40
CA GLU A 115 0.41 -4.76 -11.68
C GLU A 115 1.84 -5.34 -11.61
N MET A 116 2.51 -5.21 -10.46
CA MET A 116 3.84 -5.80 -10.22
C MET A 116 3.81 -7.30 -9.88
N GLY A 117 2.63 -7.93 -9.83
CA GLY A 117 2.48 -9.35 -9.51
C GLY A 117 2.60 -9.69 -8.03
N TYR A 118 2.32 -8.74 -7.15
CA TYR A 118 2.30 -8.92 -5.70
C TYR A 118 0.90 -8.74 -5.12
N THR A 119 0.60 -9.50 -4.07
CA THR A 119 -0.56 -9.16 -3.23
C THR A 119 -0.25 -7.95 -2.35
N LEU A 120 -1.27 -7.28 -1.84
CA LEU A 120 -1.05 -6.19 -0.89
C LEU A 120 -0.45 -6.72 0.42
N GLU A 121 -0.83 -7.93 0.85
CA GLU A 121 -0.20 -8.63 1.97
C GLU A 121 1.30 -8.87 1.73
N ASP A 122 1.70 -9.27 0.52
CA ASP A 122 3.13 -9.43 0.19
C ASP A 122 3.92 -8.13 0.38
N ILE A 123 3.37 -6.99 -0.06
CA ILE A 123 4.00 -5.67 0.09
C ILE A 123 4.10 -5.28 1.56
N ALA A 124 3.03 -5.47 2.34
CA ALA A 124 3.02 -5.20 3.77
C ALA A 124 4.03 -6.08 4.52
N GLN A 125 4.06 -7.39 4.24
CA GLN A 125 4.97 -8.33 4.89
C GLN A 125 6.43 -8.03 4.55
N LYS A 126 6.75 -7.70 3.29
CA LYS A 126 8.09 -7.24 2.90
C LYS A 126 8.50 -5.98 3.67
N ASN A 127 7.58 -5.05 3.87
CA ASN A 127 7.84 -3.84 4.64
C ASN A 127 8.14 -4.15 6.12
N ILE A 128 7.28 -4.94 6.77
CA ILE A 128 7.44 -5.30 8.19
C ILE A 128 8.72 -6.11 8.42
N SER A 129 9.02 -7.12 7.59
CA SER A 129 10.25 -7.91 7.73
C SER A 129 11.52 -7.04 7.59
N LYS A 130 11.50 -6.09 6.65
CA LYS A 130 12.58 -5.12 6.47
C LYS A 130 12.72 -4.20 7.70
N LEU A 131 11.61 -3.68 8.22
CA LEU A 131 11.62 -2.80 9.40
C LEU A 131 12.03 -3.54 10.66
N ALA A 132 11.60 -4.79 10.88
CA ALA A 132 12.01 -5.61 12.01
C ALA A 132 13.51 -5.93 11.98
N THR A 133 14.06 -6.14 10.78
CA THR A 133 15.51 -6.28 10.59
C THR A 133 16.26 -5.00 10.96
N ARG A 134 15.72 -3.84 10.58
CA ARG A 134 16.34 -2.54 10.87
C ARG A 134 16.19 -2.14 12.34
N TYR A 135 15.03 -2.40 12.94
CA TYR A 135 14.62 -1.87 14.24
C TYR A 135 14.13 -3.02 15.15
N PRO A 136 15.02 -3.94 15.58
CA PRO A 136 14.62 -5.10 16.37
C PRO A 136 13.98 -4.73 17.72
N ASP A 137 14.43 -3.63 18.32
CA ASP A 137 13.94 -3.11 19.61
C ASP A 137 13.14 -1.80 19.45
N GLY A 138 12.61 -1.55 18.26
CA GLY A 138 11.97 -0.28 17.90
C GLY A 138 12.94 0.77 17.34
N PHE A 139 12.44 1.98 17.09
CA PHE A 139 13.20 3.02 16.40
C PHE A 139 14.44 3.46 17.20
N SER A 140 15.59 3.50 16.52
CA SER A 140 16.79 4.19 17.01
C SER A 140 17.46 4.99 15.89
N ARG A 141 18.07 6.13 16.23
CA ARG A 141 18.79 6.97 15.26
C ARG A 141 19.98 6.22 14.64
N GLU A 142 20.70 5.46 15.45
CA GLU A 142 21.84 4.65 15.02
C GLU A 142 21.41 3.63 13.95
N ALA A 143 20.36 2.85 14.22
CA ALA A 143 19.85 1.88 13.25
C ALA A 143 19.31 2.55 11.98
N SER A 144 18.72 3.74 12.11
CA SER A 144 18.25 4.55 10.97
C SER A 144 19.40 4.98 10.05
N GLN A 145 20.58 5.27 10.61
CA GLN A 145 21.78 5.64 9.87
C GLN A 145 22.49 4.42 9.26
N ASN A 146 22.64 3.34 10.04
CA ASN A 146 23.40 2.15 9.62
C ASN A 146 22.65 1.26 8.61
N ARG A 147 21.30 1.26 8.62
CA ARG A 147 20.42 0.60 7.63
C ARG A 147 20.84 -0.83 7.24
N VAL A 148 21.00 -1.70 8.24
CA VAL A 148 21.45 -3.10 8.08
C VAL A 148 20.55 -3.98 7.20
N ASP A 149 19.34 -3.51 6.89
CA ASP A 149 18.37 -4.16 6.02
C ASP A 149 18.61 -3.93 4.52
N MET A 150 19.47 -2.97 4.15
CA MET A 150 19.84 -2.74 2.74
C MET A 150 21.14 -3.50 2.44
N LYS A 151 21.02 -4.60 1.69
CA LYS A 151 22.15 -5.28 1.06
C LYS A 151 22.35 -4.79 -0.37
#